data_AF-A0A6B3HSB0-F1
#
_entry.id   AF-A0A6B3HSB0-F1
#
_cell.length_a   1.000
_cell.length_b   1.000
_cell.length_c   1.000
_cell.angle_alpha   90.00
_cell.angle_beta   90.00
_cell.angle_gamma   90.00
#
_symmetry.space_group_name_H-M   'P 1'
#
loop_
_entity.id
_entity.type
_entity.pdbx_description
1 polymer ?
#
loop_
_entity_poly.entity_id
_entity_poly.type
_entity_poly.pdbx_seq_one_letter_code
_entity_poly.pdbx_strand_id
1 'polypeptide(L)'
;DSGDIAGAVDQHMEWVQRSGAGVIVYSWWGQGSYEDSLAGDVLNAAARHGIEVAWHIEPYSGRTAASVVDDIVHLEGKFGDHPAFYR
;
A
#
# COMPACT_ATOMS: atom_id res chain seq x y z
N ASP A 1 -0.43 3.25 15.94
CA ASP A 1 0.80 2.87 15.21
C ASP A 1 0.38 2.45 13.80
N SER A 2 1.23 2.57 12.78
CA SER A 2 0.90 2.10 11.42
C SER A 2 0.82 0.57 11.32
N GLY A 3 1.35 -0.16 12.31
CA GLY A 3 1.12 -1.61 12.48
C GLY A 3 -0.16 -1.98 13.24
N ASP A 4 -0.92 -1.02 13.77
CA ASP A 4 -2.19 -1.29 14.44
C ASP A 4 -3.35 -1.40 13.42
N ILE A 5 -3.47 -2.59 12.83
CA ILE A 5 -4.37 -2.85 11.70
C ILE A 5 -5.85 -2.71 12.07
N ALA A 6 -6.24 -3.17 13.27
CA ALA A 6 -7.63 -3.15 13.72
C ALA A 6 -8.03 -1.83 14.38
N GLY A 7 -7.07 -1.04 14.86
CA GLY A 7 -7.31 0.30 15.41
C GLY A 7 -7.00 1.38 14.39
N ALA A 8 -5.78 1.91 14.44
CA ALA A 8 -5.39 3.10 13.67
C ALA A 8 -5.62 2.97 12.16
N VAL A 9 -5.23 1.85 11.53
CA VAL A 9 -5.34 1.68 10.07
C VAL A 9 -6.80 1.60 9.64
N ASP A 10 -7.63 0.80 10.32
CA ASP A 10 -9.06 0.68 10.00
C ASP A 10 -9.78 2.03 10.18
N GLN A 11 -9.48 2.75 11.26
CA GLN A 11 -10.02 4.09 11.50
C GLN A 11 -9.63 5.08 10.40
N HIS A 12 -8.40 5.01 9.88
CA HIS A 12 -7.97 5.84 8.78
C HIS A 12 -8.75 5.52 7.49
N MET A 13 -9.01 4.24 7.19
CA MET A 13 -9.81 3.86 6.01
C MET A 13 -11.24 4.38 6.11
N GLU A 14 -11.85 4.36 7.31
CA GLU A 14 -13.15 4.98 7.55
C GLU A 14 -13.11 6.50 7.27
N TRP A 15 -12.06 7.20 7.71
CA TRP A 15 -11.91 8.64 7.43
C TRP A 15 -11.69 8.92 5.94
N VAL A 16 -10.93 8.10 5.24
CA VAL A 16 -10.74 8.20 3.78
C VAL A 16 -12.08 8.03 3.08
N GLN A 17 -12.84 6.98 3.40
CA GLN A 17 -14.18 6.76 2.86
C GLN A 17 -15.10 7.96 3.10
N ARG A 18 -15.14 8.49 4.33
CA ARG A 18 -15.95 9.67 4.69
C ARG A 18 -15.54 10.95 3.97
N SER A 19 -14.27 11.06 3.57
CA SER A 19 -13.79 12.20 2.78
C SER A 19 -14.26 12.16 1.32
N GLY A 20 -14.73 11.00 0.84
CA GLY A 20 -15.07 10.76 -0.56
C GLY A 20 -13.87 10.37 -1.44
N ALA A 21 -12.67 10.25 -0.88
CA ALA A 21 -11.52 9.70 -1.58
C ALA A 21 -11.66 8.17 -1.71
N GLY A 22 -11.38 7.64 -2.90
CA GLY A 22 -11.45 6.19 -3.19
C GLY A 22 -10.10 5.48 -3.25
N VAL A 23 -8.99 6.23 -3.28
CA VAL A 23 -7.64 5.67 -3.45
C VAL A 23 -6.69 6.34 -2.48
N ILE A 24 -5.91 5.55 -1.74
CA ILE A 24 -4.74 6.04 -1.00
C ILE A 24 -3.47 5.79 -1.81
N VAL A 25 -2.48 6.66 -1.65
CA VAL A 25 -1.14 6.43 -2.18
C VAL A 25 -0.20 6.06 -1.03
N TYR A 26 0.20 4.79 -0.97
CA TYR A 26 0.95 4.20 0.12
C TYR A 26 2.47 4.43 -0.08
N SER A 27 3.09 5.12 0.88
CA SER A 27 4.56 5.33 0.90
C SER A 27 5.27 3.99 1.13
N TRP A 28 6.14 3.61 0.20
CA TRP A 28 6.79 2.29 0.18
C TRP A 28 8.30 2.44 -0.08
N TRP A 29 9.11 1.88 0.81
CA TRP A 29 10.56 2.12 0.90
C TRP A 29 11.45 0.99 0.39
N GLY A 30 10.92 0.08 -0.42
CA GLY A 30 11.69 -1.03 -1.00
C GLY A 30 11.22 -2.40 -0.52
N GLN A 31 11.63 -3.44 -1.25
CA GLN A 31 11.30 -4.82 -0.94
C GLN A 31 11.85 -5.20 0.44
N GLY A 32 11.03 -5.83 1.29
CA GLY A 32 11.41 -6.20 2.65
C GLY A 32 11.51 -5.04 3.64
N SER A 33 11.09 -3.83 3.29
CA SER A 33 10.94 -2.74 4.25
C SER A 33 9.81 -3.04 5.25
N TYR A 34 9.74 -2.26 6.33
CA TYR A 34 8.64 -2.35 7.29
C TYR A 34 7.27 -2.13 6.60
N GLU A 35 7.19 -1.16 5.70
CA GLU A 35 6.00 -0.85 4.91
C GLU A 35 5.65 -2.00 3.95
N ASP A 36 6.63 -2.63 3.31
CA ASP A 36 6.40 -3.82 2.47
C ASP A 36 5.83 -5.00 3.27
N SER A 37 6.24 -5.14 4.54
CA SER A 37 5.71 -6.18 5.43
C SER A 37 4.26 -5.95 5.85
N LEU A 38 3.82 -4.68 5.91
CA LEU A 38 2.45 -4.31 6.31
C LEU A 38 1.48 -4.13 5.14
N ALA A 39 2.00 -3.97 3.93
CA ALA A 39 1.23 -3.65 2.73
C ALA A 39 0.01 -4.57 2.52
N GLY A 40 0.15 -5.88 2.76
CA GLY A 40 -0.97 -6.84 2.65
C GLY A 40 -2.09 -6.56 3.66
N ASP A 41 -1.77 -6.22 4.89
CA ASP A 41 -2.76 -5.91 5.92
C ASP A 41 -3.44 -4.56 5.68
N VAL A 42 -2.69 -3.59 5.14
CA VAL A 42 -3.24 -2.30 4.71
C VAL A 42 -4.21 -2.48 3.55
N LEU A 43 -3.85 -3.30 2.55
CA LEU A 43 -4.72 -3.68 1.45
C LEU A 43 -6.00 -4.37 1.94
N ASN A 44 -5.89 -5.29 2.90
CA ASN A 44 -7.05 -5.93 3.54
C ASN A 44 -7.96 -4.90 4.24
N ALA A 45 -7.38 -3.92 4.93
CA ALA A 45 -8.14 -2.85 5.57
C ALA A 45 -8.83 -1.97 4.54
N ALA A 46 -8.12 -1.53 3.51
CA ALA A 46 -8.66 -0.70 2.44
C ALA A 46 -9.85 -1.40 1.75
N ALA A 47 -9.72 -2.69 1.44
CA ALA A 47 -10.78 -3.50 0.82
C ALA A 47 -12.09 -3.52 1.62
N ARG A 48 -12.02 -3.60 2.97
CA ARG A 48 -13.22 -3.59 3.83
C ARG A 48 -14.02 -2.29 3.72
N HIS A 49 -13.35 -1.19 3.38
CA HIS A 49 -13.95 0.14 3.27
C HIS A 49 -14.19 0.57 1.81
N GLY A 50 -13.95 -0.32 0.84
CA GLY A 50 -14.08 0.00 -0.58
C GLY A 50 -13.03 1.00 -1.08
N ILE A 51 -11.86 1.02 -0.44
CA ILE A 51 -10.73 1.87 -0.80
C ILE A 51 -9.69 1.03 -1.55
N GLU A 52 -9.10 1.63 -2.57
CA GLU A 52 -8.00 1.05 -3.33
C GLU A 52 -6.66 1.68 -2.93
N VAL A 53 -5.57 0.99 -3.24
CA VAL A 53 -4.20 1.37 -2.87
C VAL A 53 -3.35 1.46 -4.13
N ALA A 54 -2.75 2.63 -4.32
CA ALA A 54 -1.66 2.86 -5.27
C ALA A 54 -0.33 3.03 -4.51
N TRP A 55 0.79 2.91 -5.22
CA TRP A 55 2.13 2.90 -4.61
C TRP A 55 2.87 4.22 -4.85
N HIS A 56 3.44 4.79 -3.78
CA HIS A 56 4.47 5.81 -3.86
C HIS A 56 5.82 5.17 -3.57
N ILE A 57 6.54 4.79 -4.63
CA ILE A 57 7.89 4.21 -4.50
C ILE A 57 8.85 5.32 -4.11
N GLU A 58 9.33 5.28 -2.88
CA GLU A 58 10.15 6.31 -2.26
C GLU A 58 11.63 6.25 -2.71
N PRO A 59 12.43 7.30 -2.50
CA PRO A 59 13.85 7.32 -2.84
C PRO A 59 14.69 6.55 -1.81
N TYR A 60 14.52 5.23 -1.74
CA TYR A 60 15.31 4.36 -0.88
C TYR A 60 16.80 4.29 -1.33
N SER A 61 17.67 3.91 -0.38
CA SER A 61 19.11 3.85 -0.62
C SER A 61 19.45 2.88 -1.77
N GLY A 62 20.20 3.36 -2.76
CA GLY A 62 20.60 2.54 -3.91
C GLY A 62 19.53 2.39 -5.00
N ARG A 63 18.41 3.13 -4.94
CA ARG A 63 17.39 3.12 -6.00
C ARG A 63 17.96 3.49 -7.36
N THR A 64 17.68 2.67 -8.36
CA THR A 64 18.02 2.89 -9.77
C THR A 64 16.78 2.70 -10.64
N ALA A 65 16.86 3.08 -11.93
CA ALA A 65 15.78 2.77 -12.86
C ALA A 65 15.51 1.26 -12.98
N ALA A 66 16.56 0.43 -12.96
CA ALA A 66 16.43 -1.02 -13.02
C ALA A 66 15.74 -1.57 -11.76
N SER A 67 16.13 -1.10 -10.57
CA SER A 67 15.50 -1.56 -9.33
C SER A 67 14.03 -1.15 -9.24
N VAL A 68 13.65 0.02 -9.78
CA VAL A 68 12.24 0.43 -9.84
C VAL A 68 11.41 -0.49 -10.75
N VAL A 69 11.98 -0.99 -11.85
CA VAL A 69 11.32 -2.02 -12.68
C VAL A 69 11.13 -3.30 -11.87
N ASP A 70 12.16 -3.75 -11.15
CA ASP A 70 12.07 -4.93 -10.28
C ASP A 70 11.04 -4.74 -9.16
N ASP A 71 10.92 -3.54 -8.59
CA ASP A 71 9.91 -3.21 -7.57
C ASP A 71 8.49 -3.24 -8.13
N ILE A 72 8.27 -2.75 -9.34
CA ILE A 72 6.95 -2.84 -10.00
C ILE A 72 6.57 -4.31 -10.19
N VAL A 73 7.50 -5.14 -10.69
CA VAL A 73 7.28 -6.58 -10.85
C VAL A 73 7.00 -7.24 -9.50
N HIS A 74 7.70 -6.86 -8.44
CA HIS A 74 7.46 -7.35 -7.08
C HIS A 74 6.06 -6.99 -6.59
N LEU A 75 5.66 -5.72 -6.69
CA LEU A 75 4.37 -5.23 -6.20
C LEU A 75 3.20 -5.84 -6.98
N GLU A 76 3.31 -5.93 -8.30
CA GLU A 76 2.32 -6.62 -9.13
C GLU A 76 2.25 -8.12 -8.83
N GLY A 77 3.40 -8.79 -8.72
CA GLY A 77 3.44 -10.23 -8.45
C GLY A 77 2.94 -10.62 -7.05
N LYS A 78 3.17 -9.76 -6.05
CA LYS A 78 2.80 -10.03 -4.65
C LYS A 78 1.38 -9.56 -4.32
N PHE A 79 0.96 -8.42 -4.86
CA PHE A 79 -0.29 -7.75 -4.47
C PHE A 79 -1.25 -7.49 -5.62
N GLY A 80 -0.84 -7.70 -6.88
CA GLY A 80 -1.64 -7.36 -8.04
C GLY A 80 -3.04 -7.96 -8.01
N ASP A 81 -3.19 -9.24 -7.66
CA ASP A 81 -4.50 -9.89 -7.63
C ASP A 81 -5.39 -9.48 -6.44
N HIS A 82 -4.90 -8.62 -5.54
CA HIS A 82 -5.67 -8.14 -4.41
C HIS A 82 -6.81 -7.20 -4.86
N PRO A 83 -8.05 -7.34 -4.36
CA PRO A 83 -9.18 -6.52 -4.80
C PRO A 83 -9.05 -5.02 -4.52
N ALA A 84 -8.21 -4.64 -3.55
CA ALA A 84 -7.88 -3.24 -3.28
C ALA A 84 -6.63 -2.73 -4.01
N PHE A 85 -6.04 -3.49 -4.94
CA PHE A 85 -4.94 -2.99 -5.77
C PHE A 85 -5.50 -2.08 -6.87
N TYR A 86 -5.12 -0.81 -6.87
CA TYR A 86 -5.64 0.21 -7.81
C TYR A 86 -5.23 -0.06 -9.26
N ARG A 87 -6.16 0.14 -10.21
CA ARG A 87 -5.95 -0.06 -11.66
C ARG A 87 -6.67 0.98 -12.52
#